data_AF-A0A3N5RMI4-F1
#
_entry.id   AF-A0A3N5RMI4-F1
#
_cell.length_a   1.000
_cell.length_b   1.000
_cell.length_c   1.000
_cell.angle_alpha   90.00
_cell.angle_beta   90.00
_cell.angle_gamma   90.00
#
_symmetry.space_group_name_H-M   'P 1'
#
loop_
_entity.id
_entity.type
_entity.pdbx_description
1 polymer ?
#
loop_
_entity_poly.entity_id
_entity_poly.type
_entity_poly.pdbx_seq_one_letter_code
_entity_poly.pdbx_strand_id
1 'polypeptide(L)'
;MNRSLLLAAAFAPVRKAVLWCLFSCVFTCVAAPGPLIAIDEQLPQPAATIGTDKQLFVDDQIIDRMTNVTRELGTVTKANGGQPIAFWRIGADGRRHVLPVWQLFHTVYYDPGRQLFRMWCRGIPADDAFKPDGTPDWDKVRYVYCESNDGVNFLFQQELQGLYSRGDFNLVVTFDATDADAGHRYRIGYDGGRPEFPNGACLAHSKDGIHWTPYHDGKPVTGRAADFSNQVYWDPDSGLFRLFTRTDFGAAGGVDERRGVRMMTNPDLKR
;
A
#
# COMPACT_ATOMS: atom_id res chain seq x y z
N MET A 1 -52.11 28.18 20.21
CA MET A 1 -53.51 27.83 20.53
C MET A 1 -53.62 26.32 20.65
N ASN A 2 -54.03 25.83 21.83
CA ASN A 2 -54.70 24.56 22.22
C ASN A 2 -54.47 23.27 21.42
N ARG A 3 -54.41 22.04 21.96
CA ARG A 3 -54.49 21.38 23.29
C ARG A 3 -54.18 19.91 22.97
N SER A 4 -53.23 19.23 23.61
CA SER A 4 -53.43 18.34 24.77
C SER A 4 -54.54 17.28 24.61
N LEU A 5 -54.16 16.00 24.68
CA LEU A 5 -54.99 14.96 25.31
C LEU A 5 -54.09 13.86 25.92
N LEU A 6 -54.25 13.75 27.25
CA LEU A 6 -53.71 12.78 28.20
C LEU A 6 -54.74 11.66 28.43
N LEU A 7 -54.27 10.46 28.78
CA LEU A 7 -54.88 9.47 29.69
C LEU A 7 -53.67 8.81 30.41
N ALA A 8 -53.39 8.84 31.72
CA ALA A 8 -54.15 8.59 32.96
C ALA A 8 -54.80 7.19 32.98
N ALA A 9 -54.73 6.31 33.98
CA ALA A 9 -54.06 6.14 35.29
C ALA A 9 -54.29 4.65 35.68
N ALA A 10 -53.53 3.95 36.53
CA ALA A 10 -53.72 3.76 37.99
C ALA A 10 -52.91 2.50 38.41
N PHE A 11 -52.05 2.48 39.45
CA PHE A 11 -52.29 2.23 40.89
C PHE A 11 -53.19 0.99 41.17
N ALA A 12 -52.89 -0.02 42.01
CA ALA A 12 -52.04 -0.21 43.22
C ALA A 12 -51.98 -1.76 43.56
N PRO A 13 -51.77 -2.28 44.80
CA PRO A 13 -50.58 -2.25 45.68
C PRO A 13 -50.17 -3.61 46.36
N VAL A 14 -48.97 -3.63 46.99
CA VAL A 14 -48.60 -4.22 48.33
C VAL A 14 -48.61 -5.77 48.49
N ARG A 15 -47.53 -6.47 48.92
CA ARG A 15 -46.97 -6.69 50.30
C ARG A 15 -45.96 -7.87 50.15
N LYS A 16 -44.74 -7.93 50.70
CA LYS A 16 -44.32 -8.12 52.10
C LYS A 16 -42.79 -8.07 52.20
N ALA A 17 -42.31 -7.58 53.33
CA ALA A 17 -40.93 -7.52 53.76
C ALA A 17 -40.30 -8.91 54.02
N VAL A 18 -38.99 -9.02 53.77
CA VAL A 18 -38.07 -9.84 54.58
C VAL A 18 -36.79 -9.04 54.79
N LEU A 19 -36.49 -8.90 56.07
CA LEU A 19 -35.36 -8.24 56.72
C LEU A 19 -34.12 -9.13 56.63
N TRP A 20 -32.98 -8.65 56.11
CA TRP A 20 -31.67 -9.24 56.41
C TRP A 20 -30.60 -8.15 56.55
N CYS A 21 -29.73 -8.40 57.52
CA CYS A 21 -28.85 -7.44 58.19
C CYS A 21 -27.66 -6.96 57.36
N LEU A 22 -27.32 -5.70 57.63
CA LEU A 22 -25.99 -5.07 57.69
C LEU A 22 -24.77 -5.99 57.41
N PHE A 23 -24.04 -5.67 56.34
CA PHE A 23 -22.57 -5.58 56.36
C PHE A 23 -22.13 -4.53 55.33
N SER A 24 -21.82 -3.32 55.81
CA SER A 24 -21.15 -2.29 55.04
C SER A 24 -19.68 -2.68 54.88
N CYS A 25 -19.32 -3.29 53.75
CA CYS A 25 -17.94 -3.33 53.30
C CYS A 25 -17.60 -2.00 52.60
N VAL A 26 -17.06 -1.06 53.36
CA VAL A 26 -16.29 0.05 52.80
C VAL A 26 -14.99 -0.55 52.26
N PHE A 27 -14.96 -0.88 50.97
CA PHE A 27 -13.69 -1.10 50.28
C PHE A 27 -13.04 0.25 50.03
N THR A 28 -12.21 0.70 50.96
CA THR A 28 -11.12 1.63 50.61
C THR A 28 -10.15 0.86 49.72
N CYS A 29 -10.31 0.98 48.40
CA CYS A 29 -9.24 0.67 47.45
C CYS A 29 -8.09 1.64 47.72
N VAL A 30 -7.14 1.23 48.54
CA VAL A 30 -5.79 1.79 48.51
C VAL A 30 -5.21 1.34 47.18
N ALA A 31 -5.32 2.19 46.16
CA ALA A 31 -4.52 2.05 44.94
C ALA A 31 -3.06 2.22 45.36
N ALA A 32 -2.35 1.11 45.54
CA ALA A 32 -0.90 1.15 45.57
C ALA A 32 -0.45 1.82 44.26
N PRO A 33 0.37 2.87 44.28
CA PRO A 33 0.98 3.36 43.06
C PRO A 33 1.77 2.18 42.48
N GLY A 34 1.31 1.66 41.34
CA GLY A 34 2.13 0.75 40.55
C GLY A 34 3.48 1.42 40.29
N PRO A 35 4.58 0.65 40.15
CA PRO A 35 5.86 1.25 39.84
C PRO A 35 5.67 2.12 38.60
N LEU A 36 5.94 3.42 38.75
CA LEU A 36 6.11 4.31 37.62
C LEU A 36 7.12 3.63 36.71
N ILE A 37 6.67 3.17 35.54
CA ILE A 37 7.57 2.81 34.46
C ILE A 37 8.27 4.12 34.13
N ALA A 38 9.49 4.27 34.64
CA ALA A 38 10.40 5.27 34.13
C ALA A 38 10.53 4.96 32.64
N ILE A 39 9.89 5.77 31.81
CA ILE A 39 10.29 5.90 30.42
C ILE A 39 11.71 6.43 30.53
N ASP A 40 12.68 5.55 30.32
CA ASP A 40 14.07 5.94 30.23
C ASP A 40 14.13 6.96 29.08
N GLU A 41 14.22 8.24 29.43
CA GLU A 41 14.33 9.33 28.49
C GLU A 41 15.72 9.21 27.89
N GLN A 42 15.83 8.31 26.91
CA GLN A 42 17.06 7.98 26.24
C GLN A 42 17.53 9.28 25.58
N LEU A 43 18.57 9.88 26.18
CA LEU A 43 19.16 11.13 25.71
C LEU A 43 19.33 11.04 24.19
N PRO A 44 18.91 12.07 23.43
CA PRO A 44 18.99 12.03 21.98
C PRO A 44 20.43 11.70 21.59
N GLN A 45 20.59 10.55 20.93
CA GLN A 45 21.88 10.12 20.45
C GLN A 45 22.45 11.22 19.54
N PRO A 46 23.75 11.57 19.67
CA PRO A 46 24.36 12.55 18.79
C PRO A 46 24.07 12.17 17.34
N ALA A 47 23.61 13.13 16.54
CA ALA A 47 23.38 12.89 15.13
C ALA A 47 24.67 12.34 14.50
N ALA A 48 24.58 11.17 13.88
CA ALA A 48 25.73 10.57 13.23
C ALA A 48 26.26 11.54 12.16
N THR A 49 27.57 11.79 12.16
CA THR A 49 28.21 12.58 11.11
C THR A 49 28.17 11.78 9.80
N ILE A 50 27.17 12.05 8.97
CA ILE A 50 27.07 11.47 7.63
C ILE A 50 28.05 12.21 6.72
N GLY A 51 29.18 11.56 6.41
CA GLY A 51 30.17 12.06 5.46
C GLY A 51 29.77 11.75 4.01
N THR A 52 30.66 12.06 3.06
CA THR A 52 30.47 11.73 1.63
C THR A 52 30.90 10.29 1.28
N ASP A 53 31.45 9.56 2.24
CA ASP A 53 31.94 8.21 2.04
C ASP A 53 30.79 7.19 2.03
N LYS A 54 31.03 6.04 1.39
CA LYS A 54 30.07 4.94 1.40
C LYS A 54 29.93 4.41 2.83
N GLN A 55 28.73 4.51 3.38
CA GLN A 55 28.40 3.98 4.69
C GLN A 55 27.51 2.74 4.53
N LEU A 56 27.72 1.72 5.36
CA LEU A 56 26.85 0.56 5.42
C LEU A 56 25.62 0.95 6.25
N PHE A 57 24.43 0.90 5.65
CA PHE A 57 23.19 1.14 6.39
C PHE A 57 22.88 -0.09 7.25
N VAL A 58 23.29 -0.05 8.52
CA VAL A 58 23.03 -1.12 9.49
C VAL A 58 22.53 -0.49 10.78
N ASP A 59 21.58 -1.17 11.42
CA ASP A 59 21.04 -0.78 12.71
C ASP A 59 22.09 -0.98 13.82
N ASP A 60 22.60 0.12 14.36
CA ASP A 60 23.61 0.10 15.42
C ASP A 60 23.07 -0.52 16.73
N GLN A 61 21.76 -0.49 16.99
CA GLN A 61 21.18 -1.12 18.19
C GLN A 61 21.28 -2.64 18.17
N ILE A 62 21.19 -3.24 16.98
CA ILE A 62 21.37 -4.68 16.79
C ILE A 62 22.84 -5.06 17.03
N ILE A 63 23.77 -4.22 16.58
CA ILE A 63 25.22 -4.47 16.68
C ILE A 63 25.73 -4.28 18.11
N ASP A 64 25.25 -3.28 18.84
CA ASP A 64 25.65 -2.99 20.22
C ASP A 64 25.37 -4.16 21.19
N ARG A 65 24.42 -5.04 20.86
CA ARG A 65 24.10 -6.23 21.64
C ARG A 65 24.91 -7.46 21.24
N MET A 66 25.74 -7.37 20.21
CA MET A 66 26.55 -8.48 19.71
C MET A 66 27.98 -8.38 20.25
N THR A 67 28.48 -9.48 20.79
CA THR A 67 29.89 -9.61 21.18
C THR A 67 30.64 -10.46 20.17
N ASN A 68 31.92 -10.15 19.91
CA ASN A 68 32.79 -10.89 19.00
C ASN A 68 32.32 -10.92 17.54
N VAL A 69 31.80 -9.81 17.03
CA VAL A 69 31.44 -9.65 15.60
C VAL A 69 32.32 -8.59 14.93
N THR A 70 32.53 -8.75 13.63
CA THR A 70 33.27 -7.79 12.78
C THR A 70 32.36 -7.33 11.64
N ARG A 71 32.36 -6.02 11.33
CA ARG A 71 31.67 -5.49 10.15
C ARG A 71 32.57 -5.65 8.93
N GLU A 72 32.14 -6.42 7.94
CA GLU A 72 32.82 -6.55 6.66
C GLU A 72 31.91 -6.05 5.53
N LEU A 73 32.45 -5.23 4.64
CA LEU A 73 31.70 -4.80 3.46
C LEU A 73 31.57 -5.99 2.50
N GLY A 74 30.35 -6.48 2.33
CA GLY A 74 30.07 -7.52 1.34
C GLY A 74 30.39 -7.05 -0.08
N THR A 75 30.86 -7.98 -0.92
CA THR A 75 30.96 -7.73 -2.36
C THR A 75 29.62 -8.04 -3.00
N VAL A 76 28.96 -7.03 -3.57
CA VAL A 76 27.75 -7.23 -4.37
C VAL A 76 28.14 -7.47 -5.82
N THR A 77 27.71 -8.61 -6.37
CA THR A 77 27.79 -8.88 -7.81
C THR A 77 26.45 -8.58 -8.43
N LYS A 78 26.41 -7.66 -9.41
CA LYS A 78 25.18 -7.40 -10.15
C LYS A 78 24.75 -8.68 -10.88
N ALA A 79 23.49 -9.06 -10.73
CA ALA A 79 22.89 -10.09 -11.58
C ALA A 79 23.04 -9.72 -13.06
N ASN A 80 22.97 -10.73 -13.94
CA ASN A 80 23.03 -10.53 -15.39
C ASN A 80 24.29 -9.76 -15.88
N GLY A 81 25.41 -9.89 -15.18
CA GLY A 81 26.64 -9.15 -15.51
C GLY A 81 26.48 -7.62 -15.46
N GLY A 82 25.48 -7.11 -14.72
CA GLY A 82 25.17 -5.69 -14.65
C GLY A 82 24.31 -5.15 -15.79
N GLN A 83 23.85 -5.99 -16.71
CA GLN A 83 22.88 -5.61 -17.72
C GLN A 83 21.49 -5.37 -17.10
N PRO A 84 20.67 -4.49 -17.68
CA PRO A 84 19.29 -4.28 -17.23
C PRO A 84 18.48 -5.59 -17.25
N ILE A 85 17.43 -5.63 -16.43
CA ILE A 85 16.39 -6.65 -16.56
C ILE A 85 15.70 -6.49 -17.91
N ALA A 86 15.26 -7.61 -18.50
CA ALA A 86 14.72 -7.66 -19.85
C ALA A 86 13.26 -8.07 -19.85
N PHE A 87 12.46 -7.42 -20.68
CA PHE A 87 11.02 -7.62 -20.79
C PHE A 87 10.65 -8.10 -22.18
N TRP A 88 9.80 -9.12 -22.22
CA TRP A 88 9.52 -9.87 -23.43
C TRP A 88 8.05 -10.15 -23.56
N ARG A 89 7.59 -10.35 -24.78
CA ARG A 89 6.26 -10.86 -25.11
C ARG A 89 6.36 -11.85 -26.26
N ILE A 90 5.36 -12.71 -26.39
CA ILE A 90 5.19 -13.53 -27.59
C ILE A 90 4.22 -12.78 -28.52
N GLY A 91 4.69 -12.41 -29.71
CA GLY A 91 3.88 -11.71 -30.69
C GLY A 91 2.92 -12.66 -31.41
N ALA A 92 2.01 -12.11 -32.22
CA ALA A 92 1.09 -12.93 -33.03
C ALA A 92 1.81 -13.88 -34.01
N ASP A 93 3.07 -13.59 -34.36
CA ASP A 93 3.93 -14.45 -35.19
C ASP A 93 4.55 -15.63 -34.41
N GLY A 94 4.22 -15.77 -33.12
CA GLY A 94 4.77 -16.79 -32.23
C GLY A 94 6.21 -16.56 -31.80
N ARG A 95 6.83 -15.42 -32.17
CA ARG A 95 8.21 -15.08 -31.81
C ARG A 95 8.28 -14.21 -30.58
N ARG A 96 9.45 -14.22 -29.94
CA ARG A 96 9.76 -13.38 -28.79
C ARG A 96 10.12 -11.98 -29.28
N HIS A 97 9.38 -10.99 -28.82
CA HIS A 97 9.62 -9.57 -29.08
C HIS A 97 9.92 -8.85 -27.77
N VAL A 98 10.63 -7.73 -27.86
CA VAL A 98 10.80 -6.82 -26.71
C VAL A 98 9.44 -6.26 -26.31
N LEU A 99 9.16 -6.27 -25.01
CA LEU A 99 8.04 -5.54 -24.43
C LEU A 99 8.58 -4.19 -23.95
N PRO A 100 8.21 -3.06 -24.58
CA PRO A 100 8.56 -1.76 -24.03
C PRO A 100 7.90 -1.58 -22.68
N VAL A 101 8.71 -1.32 -21.67
CA VAL A 101 8.24 -0.98 -20.33
C VAL A 101 8.84 0.34 -19.91
N TRP A 102 8.11 1.08 -19.09
CA TRP A 102 8.68 2.22 -18.39
C TRP A 102 9.04 1.78 -16.99
N GLN A 103 10.29 2.01 -16.59
CA GLN A 103 10.87 1.37 -15.40
C GLN A 103 10.44 2.02 -14.06
N LEU A 104 9.46 2.94 -14.07
CA LEU A 104 8.97 3.61 -12.87
C LEU A 104 7.67 2.95 -12.43
N PHE A 105 7.45 2.89 -11.11
CA PHE A 105 6.19 2.43 -10.49
C PHE A 105 5.84 0.97 -10.84
N HIS A 106 6.80 0.06 -10.60
CA HIS A 106 6.58 -1.38 -10.69
C HIS A 106 6.60 -2.03 -9.31
N THR A 107 5.90 -3.14 -9.18
CA THR A 107 5.96 -4.01 -8.01
C THR A 107 6.45 -5.38 -8.44
N VAL A 108 7.48 -5.89 -7.77
CA VAL A 108 7.95 -7.27 -7.93
C VAL A 108 7.70 -8.05 -6.65
N TYR A 109 7.24 -9.29 -6.78
CA TYR A 109 7.00 -10.22 -5.69
C TYR A 109 7.52 -11.60 -6.08
N TYR A 110 8.32 -12.23 -5.23
CA TYR A 110 8.65 -13.65 -5.41
C TYR A 110 7.53 -14.49 -4.80
N ASP A 111 6.88 -15.31 -5.62
CA ASP A 111 5.84 -16.23 -5.21
C ASP A 111 6.49 -17.58 -4.84
N PRO A 112 6.63 -17.90 -3.54
CA PRO A 112 7.30 -19.14 -3.13
C PRO A 112 6.50 -20.38 -3.50
N GLY A 113 5.17 -20.28 -3.61
CA GLY A 113 4.31 -21.40 -3.99
C GLY A 113 4.45 -21.77 -5.46
N ARG A 114 4.73 -20.78 -6.32
CA ARG A 114 4.96 -20.96 -7.77
C ARG A 114 6.43 -20.99 -8.16
N GLN A 115 7.33 -20.67 -7.22
CA GLN A 115 8.78 -20.55 -7.41
C GLN A 115 9.17 -19.62 -8.56
N LEU A 116 8.48 -18.49 -8.67
CA LEU A 116 8.74 -17.49 -9.71
C LEU A 116 8.53 -16.07 -9.20
N PHE A 117 9.16 -15.12 -9.88
CA PHE A 117 8.93 -13.69 -9.70
C PHE A 117 7.72 -13.26 -10.53
N ARG A 118 6.87 -12.48 -9.87
CA ARG A 118 5.67 -11.85 -10.41
C ARG A 118 5.92 -10.36 -10.45
N MET A 119 5.57 -9.69 -11.55
CA MET A 119 5.73 -8.25 -11.67
C MET A 119 4.48 -7.60 -12.23
N TRP A 120 4.08 -6.50 -11.60
CA TRP A 120 3.06 -5.59 -12.08
C TRP A 120 3.73 -4.29 -12.47
N CYS A 121 3.53 -3.86 -13.72
CA CYS A 121 4.15 -2.65 -14.23
C CYS A 121 3.33 -2.02 -15.36
N ARG A 122 3.86 -0.95 -15.94
CA ARG A 122 3.36 -0.33 -17.16
C ARG A 122 4.19 -0.77 -18.37
N GLY A 123 3.52 -1.19 -19.43
CA GLY A 123 4.17 -1.62 -20.67
C GLY A 123 3.25 -1.53 -21.88
N ILE A 124 3.80 -1.78 -23.06
CA ILE A 124 3.06 -1.74 -24.32
C ILE A 124 2.98 -3.18 -24.88
N PRO A 125 1.91 -3.93 -24.60
CA PRO A 125 1.80 -5.33 -25.02
C PRO A 125 1.44 -5.51 -26.50
N ALA A 126 1.06 -4.42 -27.18
CA ALA A 126 0.60 -4.42 -28.57
C ALA A 126 1.66 -4.92 -29.56
N ASP A 127 1.22 -5.49 -30.69
CA ASP A 127 2.14 -5.95 -31.73
C ASP A 127 2.91 -4.82 -32.41
N ASP A 128 2.24 -3.67 -32.54
CA ASP A 128 2.76 -2.42 -33.09
C ASP A 128 3.21 -1.48 -31.95
N ALA A 129 3.97 -2.02 -31.00
CA ALA A 129 4.45 -1.30 -29.80
C ALA A 129 5.46 -0.18 -30.10
N PHE A 130 5.97 -0.09 -31.32
CA PHE A 130 6.95 0.90 -31.75
C PHE A 130 6.42 1.73 -32.92
N LYS A 131 6.76 3.01 -32.92
CA LYS A 131 6.53 3.94 -34.03
C LYS A 131 7.52 3.66 -35.17
N PRO A 132 7.31 4.20 -36.39
CA PRO A 132 8.22 3.99 -37.52
C PRO A 132 9.67 4.43 -37.28
N ASP A 133 9.90 5.35 -36.34
CA ASP A 133 11.23 5.82 -35.92
C ASP A 133 11.92 4.90 -34.89
N GLY A 134 11.27 3.79 -34.50
CA GLY A 134 11.76 2.82 -33.54
C GLY A 134 11.52 3.19 -32.07
N THR A 135 10.85 4.31 -31.78
CA THR A 135 10.51 4.69 -30.40
C THR A 135 9.25 3.97 -29.91
N PRO A 136 9.13 3.65 -28.60
CA PRO A 136 7.91 3.07 -28.07
C PRO A 136 6.69 3.97 -28.24
N ASP A 137 5.55 3.38 -28.60
CA ASP A 137 4.29 4.09 -28.77
C ASP A 137 3.54 4.19 -27.43
N TRP A 138 3.93 5.19 -26.63
CA TRP A 138 3.40 5.38 -25.26
C TRP A 138 1.89 5.65 -25.20
N ASP A 139 1.23 5.97 -26.31
CA ASP A 139 -0.24 6.07 -26.37
C ASP A 139 -0.93 4.70 -26.20
N LYS A 140 -0.18 3.61 -26.36
CA LYS A 140 -0.64 2.22 -26.24
C LYS A 140 -0.26 1.55 -24.92
N VAL A 141 0.23 2.33 -23.94
CA VAL A 141 0.62 1.79 -22.64
C VAL A 141 -0.59 1.17 -21.91
N ARG A 142 -0.34 0.11 -21.16
CA ARG A 142 -1.32 -0.65 -20.37
C ARG A 142 -0.71 -1.03 -19.02
N TYR A 143 -1.58 -1.38 -18.09
CA TYR A 143 -1.19 -2.13 -16.89
C TYR A 143 -0.92 -3.57 -17.29
N VAL A 144 0.29 -4.06 -17.04
CA VAL A 144 0.72 -5.39 -17.47
C VAL A 144 1.19 -6.24 -16.30
N TYR A 145 0.99 -7.53 -16.46
CA TYR A 145 1.48 -8.57 -15.57
C TYR A 145 2.53 -9.43 -16.28
N CYS A 146 3.69 -9.58 -15.65
CA CYS A 146 4.82 -10.33 -16.17
C CYS A 146 5.33 -11.34 -15.15
N GLU A 147 5.93 -12.42 -15.64
CA GLU A 147 6.52 -13.47 -14.80
C GLU A 147 7.97 -13.76 -15.19
N SER A 148 8.78 -14.17 -14.22
CA SER A 148 10.19 -14.51 -14.42
C SER A 148 10.60 -15.65 -13.49
N ASN A 149 11.37 -16.62 -14.00
CA ASN A 149 11.93 -17.69 -13.16
C ASN A 149 13.28 -17.29 -12.54
N ASP A 150 13.95 -16.26 -13.05
CA ASP A 150 15.31 -15.86 -12.68
C ASP A 150 15.39 -14.45 -12.09
N GLY A 151 14.29 -13.70 -12.08
CA GLY A 151 14.23 -12.31 -11.61
C GLY A 151 14.90 -11.32 -12.56
N VAL A 152 15.28 -11.75 -13.76
CA VAL A 152 16.03 -10.95 -14.75
C VAL A 152 15.28 -10.88 -16.08
N ASN A 153 14.71 -12.00 -16.51
CA ASN A 153 13.97 -12.13 -17.76
C ASN A 153 12.48 -12.26 -17.47
N PHE A 154 11.74 -11.17 -17.70
CA PHE A 154 10.30 -11.11 -17.48
C PHE A 154 9.54 -11.32 -18.79
N LEU A 155 8.62 -12.27 -18.79
CA LEU A 155 7.70 -12.56 -19.89
C LEU A 155 6.31 -12.02 -19.55
N PHE A 156 5.81 -11.14 -20.41
CA PHE A 156 4.43 -10.68 -20.42
C PHE A 156 3.47 -11.88 -20.44
N GLN A 157 2.52 -11.88 -19.52
CA GLN A 157 1.46 -12.87 -19.47
C GLN A 157 0.15 -12.27 -19.97
N GLN A 158 -0.25 -11.12 -19.42
CA GLN A 158 -1.50 -10.46 -19.79
C GLN A 158 -1.59 -9.02 -19.27
N GLU A 159 -2.56 -8.28 -19.79
CA GLU A 159 -3.00 -7.01 -19.21
C GLU A 159 -3.79 -7.24 -17.91
N LEU A 160 -3.69 -6.28 -16.98
CA LEU A 160 -4.55 -6.26 -15.79
C LEU A 160 -5.98 -5.86 -16.19
N GLN A 161 -6.96 -6.51 -15.58
CA GLN A 161 -8.38 -6.28 -15.89
C GLN A 161 -9.11 -5.58 -14.75
N GLY A 162 -10.17 -4.85 -15.09
CA GLY A 162 -11.07 -4.22 -14.11
C GLY A 162 -10.58 -2.90 -13.51
N LEU A 163 -9.46 -2.35 -14.00
CA LEU A 163 -8.94 -1.04 -13.58
C LEU A 163 -9.33 0.05 -14.57
N TYR A 164 -9.64 1.25 -14.08
CA TYR A 164 -10.02 2.41 -14.89
C TYR A 164 -8.92 3.47 -14.88
N SER A 165 -8.19 3.65 -15.99
CA SER A 165 -7.22 4.74 -16.17
C SER A 165 -7.55 5.59 -17.40
N ARG A 166 -7.15 6.87 -17.38
CA ARG A 166 -7.29 7.80 -18.51
C ARG A 166 -5.97 8.35 -19.05
N GLY A 167 -4.82 7.75 -18.71
CA GLY A 167 -3.59 8.06 -19.42
C GLY A 167 -2.31 7.73 -18.67
N ASP A 168 -2.32 7.87 -17.35
CA ASP A 168 -1.19 7.45 -16.53
C ASP A 168 -1.42 6.03 -15.99
N PHE A 169 -0.43 5.17 -16.17
CA PHE A 169 -0.49 3.74 -15.82
C PHE A 169 0.42 3.42 -14.63
N ASN A 170 0.47 4.34 -13.67
CA ASN A 170 1.27 4.15 -12.46
C ASN A 170 0.51 3.28 -11.47
N LEU A 171 1.22 2.38 -10.79
CA LEU A 171 0.63 1.44 -9.85
C LEU A 171 1.62 1.02 -8.77
N VAL A 172 1.08 0.58 -7.63
CA VAL A 172 1.80 -0.25 -6.66
C VAL A 172 0.86 -1.34 -6.18
N VAL A 173 1.30 -2.60 -6.30
CA VAL A 173 0.60 -3.75 -5.72
C VAL A 173 1.19 -4.04 -4.35
N THR A 174 0.34 -4.34 -3.39
CA THR A 174 0.72 -4.88 -2.09
C THR A 174 0.06 -6.24 -1.92
N PHE A 175 0.86 -7.21 -1.47
CA PHE A 175 0.39 -8.55 -1.16
C PHE A 175 0.49 -8.80 0.33
N ASP A 176 -0.62 -9.25 0.92
CA ASP A 176 -0.72 -9.67 2.31
C ASP A 176 -1.32 -11.08 2.36
N ALA A 177 -0.46 -12.08 2.58
CA ALA A 177 -0.88 -13.47 2.69
C ALA A 177 -1.72 -13.76 3.96
N THR A 178 -1.62 -12.89 4.96
CA THR A 178 -2.27 -13.08 6.27
C THR A 178 -3.72 -12.60 6.29
N ASP A 179 -4.15 -11.88 5.25
CA ASP A 179 -5.54 -11.48 5.11
C ASP A 179 -6.47 -12.70 5.05
N ALA A 180 -7.43 -12.71 5.97
CA ALA A 180 -8.45 -13.73 6.09
C ALA A 180 -9.38 -13.75 4.87
N ASP A 181 -9.61 -12.59 4.25
CA ASP A 181 -10.37 -12.48 3.01
C ASP A 181 -9.43 -12.73 1.83
N ALA A 182 -9.46 -13.95 1.30
CA ALA A 182 -8.63 -14.36 0.17
C ALA A 182 -8.82 -13.47 -1.08
N GLY A 183 -9.97 -12.79 -1.22
CA GLY A 183 -10.23 -11.85 -2.30
C GLY A 183 -9.54 -10.48 -2.14
N HIS A 184 -8.91 -10.23 -0.98
CA HIS A 184 -8.31 -8.95 -0.58
C HIS A 184 -6.81 -9.04 -0.30
N ARG A 185 -6.22 -10.22 -0.49
CA ARG A 185 -4.77 -10.44 -0.31
C ARG A 185 -3.93 -9.61 -1.26
N TYR A 186 -4.43 -9.33 -2.46
CA TYR A 186 -3.82 -8.34 -3.34
C TYR A 186 -4.60 -7.03 -3.25
N ARG A 187 -3.87 -5.95 -3.02
CA ARG A 187 -4.37 -4.59 -3.08
C ARG A 187 -3.52 -3.81 -4.06
N ILE A 188 -4.13 -2.87 -4.77
CA ILE A 188 -3.41 -1.99 -5.68
C ILE A 188 -3.85 -0.56 -5.40
N GLY A 189 -2.87 0.34 -5.32
CA GLY A 189 -3.13 1.75 -5.56
C GLY A 189 -2.62 2.09 -6.95
N TYR A 190 -3.43 2.79 -7.73
CA TYR A 190 -3.15 3.08 -9.13
C TYR A 190 -3.60 4.48 -9.50
N ASP A 191 -3.00 5.01 -10.56
CA ASP A 191 -3.46 6.25 -11.19
C ASP A 191 -4.78 6.01 -11.91
N GLY A 192 -5.86 6.36 -11.21
CA GLY A 192 -7.20 6.25 -11.73
C GLY A 192 -7.64 7.52 -12.43
N GLY A 193 -8.54 7.35 -13.39
CA GLY A 193 -9.12 8.48 -14.09
C GLY A 193 -10.57 8.24 -14.42
N ARG A 194 -11.42 9.20 -14.07
CA ARG A 194 -12.76 9.37 -14.65
C ARG A 194 -12.86 10.73 -15.32
N PRO A 195 -13.81 10.94 -16.25
CA PRO A 195 -14.04 12.28 -16.81
C PRO A 195 -14.17 13.38 -15.77
N GLU A 196 -14.83 13.09 -14.65
CA GLU A 196 -15.02 14.01 -13.53
C GLU A 196 -13.81 14.13 -12.58
N PHE A 197 -12.89 13.16 -12.59
CA PHE A 197 -11.72 13.11 -11.69
C PHE A 197 -10.46 12.63 -12.46
N PRO A 198 -9.76 13.53 -13.17
CA PRO A 198 -8.55 13.15 -13.88
C PRO A 198 -7.37 12.98 -12.90
N ASN A 199 -6.66 11.85 -13.01
CA ASN A 199 -5.40 11.53 -12.32
C ASN A 199 -5.46 11.55 -10.79
N GLY A 200 -6.46 10.88 -10.22
CA GLY A 200 -6.61 10.71 -8.78
C GLY A 200 -6.25 9.29 -8.35
N ALA A 201 -5.79 9.10 -7.11
CA ALA A 201 -5.39 7.78 -6.64
C ALA A 201 -6.65 6.94 -6.46
N CYS A 202 -6.73 5.84 -7.18
CA CYS A 202 -7.76 4.83 -7.01
C CYS A 202 -7.19 3.61 -6.29
N LEU A 203 -8.08 2.86 -5.65
CA LEU A 203 -7.73 1.62 -4.97
C LEU A 203 -8.56 0.47 -5.56
N ALA A 204 -7.99 -0.72 -5.61
CA ALA A 204 -8.72 -1.94 -5.96
C ALA A 204 -8.16 -3.15 -5.18
N HIS A 205 -8.92 -4.25 -5.21
CA HIS A 205 -8.50 -5.53 -4.65
C HIS A 205 -8.58 -6.66 -5.67
N SER A 206 -7.84 -7.72 -5.42
CA SER A 206 -7.85 -8.91 -6.28
C SER A 206 -7.53 -10.18 -5.49
N LYS A 207 -8.08 -11.29 -5.98
CA LYS A 207 -7.76 -12.64 -5.50
C LYS A 207 -6.48 -13.19 -6.14
N ASP A 208 -6.20 -12.83 -7.38
CA ASP A 208 -5.11 -13.38 -8.19
C ASP A 208 -4.07 -12.33 -8.59
N GLY A 209 -4.33 -11.05 -8.30
CA GLY A 209 -3.49 -9.92 -8.68
C GLY A 209 -3.62 -9.54 -10.16
N ILE A 210 -4.58 -10.10 -10.89
CA ILE A 210 -4.73 -9.91 -12.34
C ILE A 210 -6.11 -9.32 -12.66
N HIS A 211 -7.15 -9.90 -12.07
CA HIS A 211 -8.53 -9.43 -12.18
C HIS A 211 -8.86 -8.59 -10.96
N TRP A 212 -9.05 -7.29 -11.16
CA TRP A 212 -9.21 -6.33 -10.09
C TRP A 212 -10.66 -5.87 -9.97
N THR A 213 -11.09 -5.67 -8.72
CA THR A 213 -12.36 -5.03 -8.38
C THR A 213 -12.06 -3.69 -7.69
N PRO A 214 -12.40 -2.55 -8.32
CA PRO A 214 -12.19 -1.25 -7.72
C PRO A 214 -13.00 -1.04 -6.45
N TYR A 215 -12.37 -0.46 -5.43
CA TYR A 215 -13.10 0.13 -4.31
C TYR A 215 -13.80 1.41 -4.75
N HIS A 216 -14.83 1.83 -4.01
CA HIS A 216 -15.55 3.08 -4.25
C HIS A 216 -16.03 3.23 -5.71
N ASP A 217 -16.47 2.11 -6.30
CA ASP A 217 -16.84 1.97 -7.71
C ASP A 217 -15.75 2.39 -8.70
N GLY A 218 -14.50 2.56 -8.29
CA GLY A 218 -13.42 3.09 -9.13
C GLY A 218 -13.40 4.61 -9.23
N LYS A 219 -14.06 5.32 -8.30
CA LYS A 219 -13.86 6.75 -8.09
C LYS A 219 -12.58 6.96 -7.25
N PRO A 220 -11.75 7.97 -7.59
CA PRO A 220 -10.56 8.28 -6.80
C PRO A 220 -10.87 8.55 -5.33
N VAL A 221 -9.97 8.11 -4.45
CA VAL A 221 -9.97 8.46 -3.01
C VAL A 221 -9.22 9.77 -2.74
N THR A 222 -8.66 10.37 -3.79
CA THR A 222 -8.01 11.67 -3.75
C THR A 222 -8.41 12.55 -4.92
N GLY A 223 -8.13 13.85 -4.80
CA GLY A 223 -7.98 14.72 -5.98
C GLY A 223 -6.74 14.36 -6.80
N ARG A 224 -6.31 15.30 -7.65
CA ARG A 224 -5.17 15.15 -8.57
C ARG A 224 -3.85 14.74 -7.91
N ALA A 225 -2.95 14.40 -8.84
CA ALA A 225 -1.52 14.12 -8.74
C ALA A 225 -1.15 12.68 -8.40
N ALA A 226 -1.95 11.71 -8.86
CA ALA A 226 -1.72 10.29 -8.66
C ALA A 226 -0.65 9.66 -9.58
N ASP A 227 0.04 10.44 -10.41
CA ASP A 227 1.15 9.98 -11.24
C ASP A 227 2.43 9.71 -10.41
N PHE A 228 2.29 8.85 -9.41
CA PHE A 228 3.29 8.49 -8.41
C PHE A 228 3.02 7.07 -7.87
N SER A 229 3.92 6.57 -7.02
CA SER A 229 3.68 5.35 -6.24
C SER A 229 2.51 5.53 -5.29
N ASN A 230 1.38 4.87 -5.59
CA ASN A 230 0.19 4.85 -4.75
C ASN A 230 0.16 3.53 -3.96
N GLN A 231 0.76 3.50 -2.77
CA GLN A 231 0.89 2.25 -2.00
C GLN A 231 -0.13 2.21 -0.86
N VAL A 232 -0.95 1.16 -0.85
CA VAL A 232 -1.87 0.86 0.26
C VAL A 232 -1.47 -0.42 0.97
N TYR A 233 -1.37 -0.39 2.30
CA TYR A 233 -1.09 -1.58 3.10
C TYR A 233 -1.78 -1.52 4.46
N TRP A 234 -1.92 -2.69 5.10
CA TRP A 234 -2.43 -2.83 6.45
C TRP A 234 -1.30 -2.64 7.47
N ASP A 235 -1.49 -1.73 8.43
CA ASP A 235 -0.58 -1.55 9.55
C ASP A 235 -1.14 -2.28 10.79
N PRO A 236 -0.55 -3.41 11.20
CA PRO A 236 -1.06 -4.22 12.30
C PRO A 236 -0.94 -3.53 13.66
N ASP A 237 0.01 -2.62 13.84
CA ASP A 237 0.25 -1.96 15.14
C ASP A 237 -0.84 -0.91 15.43
N SER A 238 -1.30 -0.20 14.39
CA SER A 238 -2.38 0.78 14.53
C SER A 238 -3.77 0.21 14.23
N GLY A 239 -3.85 -0.96 13.60
CA GLY A 239 -5.12 -1.54 13.16
C GLY A 239 -5.80 -0.70 12.07
N LEU A 240 -5.01 -0.05 11.21
CA LEU A 240 -5.50 0.83 10.14
C LEU A 240 -4.82 0.51 8.81
N PHE A 241 -5.54 0.72 7.71
CA PHE A 241 -4.91 0.84 6.40
C PHE A 241 -4.19 2.17 6.27
N ARG A 242 -3.03 2.17 5.63
CA ARG A 242 -2.28 3.36 5.25
C ARG A 242 -2.17 3.44 3.74
N LEU A 243 -2.45 4.62 3.18
CA LEU A 243 -2.21 4.95 1.79
C LEU A 243 -1.12 6.03 1.71
N PHE A 244 0.03 5.66 1.15
CA PHE A 244 1.06 6.59 0.74
C PHE A 244 0.85 6.97 -0.72
N THR A 245 0.67 8.26 -0.96
CA THR A 245 0.43 8.81 -2.29
C THR A 245 0.91 10.25 -2.33
N ARG A 246 0.84 10.86 -3.51
CA ARG A 246 1.23 12.25 -3.72
C ARG A 246 0.02 13.17 -3.57
N THR A 247 0.30 14.45 -3.37
CA THR A 247 -0.68 15.54 -3.40
C THR A 247 -0.02 16.80 -3.97
N ASP A 248 -0.85 17.64 -4.60
CA ASP A 248 -0.46 18.99 -4.96
C ASP A 248 -0.62 19.91 -3.73
N PHE A 249 0.38 20.77 -3.51
CA PHE A 249 0.41 21.85 -2.50
C PHE A 249 0.38 23.24 -3.16
N GLY A 250 0.44 23.31 -4.49
CA GLY A 250 0.49 24.54 -5.28
C GLY A 250 -0.41 24.44 -6.52
N ALA A 251 -0.03 25.16 -7.57
CA ALA A 251 -0.75 25.09 -8.85
C ALA A 251 -0.60 23.69 -9.48
N ALA A 252 -1.59 23.29 -10.27
CA ALA A 252 -1.54 22.06 -11.04
C ALA A 252 -0.66 22.27 -12.29
N GLY A 253 0.50 21.62 -12.35
CA GLY A 253 1.42 21.68 -13.49
C GLY A 253 2.27 22.95 -13.60
N GLY A 254 3.41 22.83 -14.29
CA GLY A 254 4.27 23.95 -14.66
C GLY A 254 5.28 24.36 -13.58
N VAL A 255 5.87 25.55 -13.74
CA VAL A 255 6.97 26.05 -12.90
C VAL A 255 6.59 26.27 -11.44
N ASP A 256 5.30 26.50 -11.17
CA ASP A 256 4.75 26.72 -9.83
C ASP A 256 4.18 25.43 -9.19
N GLU A 257 4.40 24.29 -9.85
CA GLU A 257 3.94 23.01 -9.35
C GLU A 257 4.72 22.61 -8.09
N ARG A 258 4.00 22.54 -6.96
CA ARG A 258 4.52 22.06 -5.70
C ARG A 258 3.85 20.75 -5.35
N ARG A 259 4.63 19.69 -5.31
CA ARG A 259 4.16 18.33 -5.00
C ARG A 259 4.86 17.81 -3.77
N GLY A 260 4.17 16.97 -3.01
CA GLY A 260 4.82 16.15 -2.00
C GLY A 260 3.99 14.94 -1.65
N VAL A 261 4.47 14.19 -0.66
CA VAL A 261 3.85 12.94 -0.24
C VAL A 261 2.89 13.19 0.91
N ARG A 262 1.77 12.47 0.92
CA ARG A 262 0.86 12.37 2.04
C ARG A 262 0.68 10.91 2.44
N MET A 263 0.33 10.73 3.70
CA MET A 263 -0.17 9.47 4.24
C MET A 263 -1.62 9.68 4.69
N MET A 264 -2.51 8.80 4.25
CA MET A 264 -3.90 8.77 4.69
C MET A 264 -4.19 7.46 5.39
N THR A 265 -5.15 7.45 6.31
CA THR A 265 -5.55 6.26 7.04
C THR A 265 -7.02 5.94 6.83
N ASN A 266 -7.37 4.65 6.86
CA ASN A 266 -8.77 4.18 6.83
C ASN A 266 -8.87 2.87 7.64
N PRO A 267 -9.84 2.70 8.56
CA PRO A 267 -10.07 1.42 9.21
C PRO A 267 -10.57 0.31 8.26
N ASP A 268 -11.23 0.65 7.15
CA ASP A 268 -11.79 -0.31 6.20
C ASP A 268 -11.84 0.25 4.78
N LEU A 269 -11.04 -0.29 3.85
CA LEU A 269 -11.01 0.15 2.45
C LEU A 269 -12.33 -0.07 1.70
N LYS A 270 -13.24 -0.89 2.23
CA LYS A 270 -14.57 -1.13 1.65
C LYS A 270 -15.53 0.03 1.90
N ARG A 271 -15.18 0.99 2.75
CA ARG A 271 -16.06 2.07 3.23
C ARG A 271 -15.43 3.45 3.11
#